data_AF-A0A6P6U7S8-F1
#
_entry.id   AF-A0A6P6U7S8-F1
#
_cell.length_a   1.000
_cell.length_b   1.000
_cell.length_c   1.000
_cell.angle_alpha   90.00
_cell.angle_beta   90.00
_cell.angle_gamma   90.00
#
_symmetry.space_group_name_H-M   'P 1'
#
loop_
_entity.id
_entity.type
_entity.pdbx_description
1 polymer ?
#
loop_
_entity_poly.entity_id
_entity_poly.type
_entity_poly.pdbx_seq_one_letter_code
_entity_poly.pdbx_strand_id
1 'polypeptide(L)'
;MSGESSTALSNGNAGAPSDPHRTYEVVVAATSKMGIGMDGKVPWKLPTDLKFFKDITVTTSDPTKKNAVIMGRKTWESIPLERRPLPGRLNVVLTRSGSFDIATAENVVICGSLLSALELLAASPYCLSIEKVFVIGGGEILKESLNAPECDAIHITEIDADIECDTFIPAIDSSVFQPWYSSFPSIENKLRHSFTTYVRVRNSGVEPISQTNGVIPGNSLDIAKIEGKTFSFLPKMIFDRHEEHKYLRLVEDIILNGTAKDDRTGTGTMSKFGSQMRFNLRKSFPLLTTKRIFWRGVVEELLWFISGSTNAKVLQEKGIHIWDGNASRDYLDSIGLAEREEGDLGPIYGFQWRHFGARYTDMHADYTGQGFDQLMDVIGKIKNNPDDRRIILSAWNPSDLKLMALPPCHMFAQIFYQAILSMLLGMHMCIAHTSDLCRIKFKNNLNPSQF
;
A
#
# COMPACT_ATOMS: atom_id res chain seq x y z
N MET A 1 45.02 61.44 -18.30
CA MET A 1 44.01 61.81 -19.30
C MET A 1 43.74 60.55 -20.12
N SER A 2 42.92 59.62 -19.66
CA SER A 2 41.45 59.60 -19.64
C SER A 2 40.83 59.64 -21.04
N GLY A 3 40.19 58.53 -21.41
CA GLY A 3 39.10 58.56 -22.36
C GLY A 3 39.02 57.32 -23.23
N GLU A 4 38.34 56.27 -22.77
CA GLU A 4 37.46 55.48 -23.64
C GLU A 4 36.18 55.11 -22.88
N SER A 5 35.06 55.61 -23.39
CA SER A 5 33.68 55.31 -23.01
C SER A 5 33.22 54.08 -23.83
N SER A 6 32.77 52.99 -23.20
CA SER A 6 31.38 52.69 -22.84
C SER A 6 30.61 51.88 -23.88
N THR A 7 30.14 50.70 -23.49
CA THR A 7 28.73 50.21 -23.51
C THR A 7 28.76 48.68 -23.31
N ALA A 8 28.59 48.19 -22.07
CA ALA A 8 27.34 47.82 -21.40
C ALA A 8 26.71 46.52 -21.92
N LEU A 9 26.64 45.49 -21.06
CA LEU A 9 25.58 44.47 -21.04
C LEU A 9 25.51 43.77 -19.66
N SER A 10 24.38 44.04 -19.01
CA SER A 10 23.66 43.40 -17.88
C SER A 10 24.22 42.16 -17.13
N ASN A 11 24.13 42.26 -15.80
CA ASN A 11 24.16 41.19 -14.80
C ASN A 11 23.22 40.01 -15.14
N GLY A 12 23.79 38.81 -15.27
CA GLY A 12 23.11 37.54 -15.11
C GLY A 12 23.55 36.89 -13.80
N ASN A 13 22.67 36.90 -12.80
CA ASN A 13 22.86 36.22 -11.52
C ASN A 13 22.69 34.72 -11.78
N ALA A 14 23.80 33.98 -11.90
CA ALA A 14 23.78 32.53 -12.02
C ALA A 14 23.32 31.94 -10.68
N GLY A 15 22.16 31.26 -10.69
CA GLY A 15 21.63 30.53 -9.54
C GLY A 15 22.63 29.49 -9.05
N ALA A 16 23.06 29.66 -7.80
CA ALA A 16 23.85 28.67 -7.08
C ALA A 16 23.06 27.36 -6.90
N PRO A 17 23.73 26.19 -6.90
CA PRO A 17 23.08 24.92 -6.59
C PRO A 17 22.58 24.92 -5.14
N SER A 18 21.37 24.44 -4.91
CA SER A 18 20.75 24.26 -3.60
C SER A 18 21.63 23.40 -2.68
N ASP A 19 21.91 23.91 -1.48
CA ASP A 19 22.73 23.29 -0.43
C ASP A 19 22.22 21.87 -0.05
N PRO A 20 23.05 20.80 0.02
CA PRO A 20 22.54 19.43 0.15
C PRO A 20 22.35 19.06 1.63
N HIS A 21 21.33 19.60 2.28
CA HIS A 21 20.95 19.11 3.60
C HIS A 21 20.34 17.70 3.51
N ARG A 22 20.59 16.85 4.52
CA ARG A 22 19.98 15.50 4.56
C ARG A 22 18.48 15.58 4.73
N THR A 23 17.77 14.63 4.13
CA THR A 23 16.36 14.34 4.45
C THR A 23 16.25 13.47 5.70
N TYR A 24 15.03 13.34 6.22
CA TYR A 24 14.76 12.55 7.42
C TYR A 24 13.41 11.82 7.36
N GLU A 25 13.22 10.91 8.29
CA GLU A 25 11.96 10.21 8.53
C GLU A 25 11.45 10.55 9.94
N VAL A 26 10.13 10.54 10.15
CA VAL A 26 9.52 10.76 11.46
C VAL A 26 9.15 9.43 12.08
N VAL A 27 9.41 9.26 13.39
CA VAL A 27 8.89 8.13 14.17
C VAL A 27 8.09 8.67 15.35
N VAL A 28 6.80 8.34 15.42
CA VAL A 28 5.90 8.90 16.42
C VAL A 28 4.78 7.92 16.79
N ALA A 29 4.27 8.00 18.01
CA ALA A 29 3.02 7.35 18.41
C ALA A 29 1.99 8.44 18.72
N ALA A 30 0.77 8.31 18.20
CA ALA A 30 -0.26 9.32 18.38
C ALA A 30 -1.67 8.73 18.49
N THR A 31 -2.53 9.40 19.24
CA THR A 31 -3.97 9.10 19.28
C THR A 31 -4.66 9.47 17.96
N SER A 32 -5.92 9.08 17.81
CA SER A 32 -6.76 9.50 16.67
C SER A 32 -6.91 11.01 16.52
N LYS A 33 -6.71 11.78 17.60
CA LYS A 33 -6.71 13.26 17.62
C LYS A 33 -5.31 13.86 17.47
N MET A 34 -4.32 13.05 17.08
CA MET A 34 -2.89 13.44 16.98
C MET A 34 -2.27 13.92 18.30
N GLY A 35 -2.77 13.43 19.44
CA GLY A 35 -2.16 13.65 20.75
C GLY A 35 -0.97 12.72 20.98
N ILE A 36 0.14 13.24 21.49
CA ILE A 36 1.41 12.50 21.65
C ILE A 36 1.96 12.49 23.08
N GLY A 37 1.43 13.35 23.96
CA GLY A 37 2.02 13.60 25.27
C GLY A 37 1.04 14.21 26.26
N MET A 38 1.31 13.97 27.54
CA MET A 38 0.64 14.57 28.69
C MET A 38 1.69 14.81 29.79
N ASP A 39 1.77 16.03 30.32
CA ASP A 39 2.72 16.43 31.37
C ASP A 39 4.19 16.07 31.05
N GLY A 40 4.58 16.22 29.78
CA GLY A 40 5.93 15.90 29.29
C GLY A 40 6.25 14.40 29.24
N LYS A 41 5.25 13.52 29.36
CA LYS A 41 5.38 12.06 29.29
C LYS A 41 4.48 11.47 28.21
N VAL A 42 4.79 10.24 27.80
CA VAL A 42 3.91 9.43 26.96
C VAL A 42 2.76 8.89 27.83
N PRO A 43 1.48 9.16 27.50
CA PRO A 43 0.35 8.85 28.39
C PRO A 43 -0.13 7.38 28.31
N TRP A 44 0.58 6.54 27.56
CA TRP A 44 0.30 5.11 27.43
C TRP A 44 1.55 4.26 27.66
N LYS A 45 1.31 2.96 27.88
CA LYS A 45 2.37 1.96 27.99
C LYS A 45 2.17 0.89 26.92
N LEU A 46 2.95 0.98 25.85
CA LEU A 46 2.94 0.03 24.73
C LEU A 46 4.36 -0.52 24.50
N PRO A 47 4.74 -1.61 25.19
CA PRO A 47 6.02 -2.29 24.95
C PRO A 47 6.27 -2.65 23.48
N THR A 48 5.22 -3.03 22.74
CA THR A 48 5.36 -3.34 21.30
C THR A 48 5.70 -2.11 20.47
N ASP A 49 5.16 -0.94 20.79
CA ASP A 49 5.52 0.36 20.19
C ASP A 49 6.97 0.74 20.48
N LEU A 50 7.42 0.63 21.73
CA LEU A 50 8.82 0.88 22.08
C LEU A 50 9.79 -0.07 21.37
N LYS A 51 9.38 -1.33 21.16
CA LYS A 51 10.14 -2.28 20.36
C LYS A 51 10.20 -1.84 18.91
N PHE A 52 9.06 -1.47 18.31
CA PHE A 52 9.02 -0.96 16.94
C PHE A 52 9.90 0.27 16.75
N PHE A 53 9.79 1.27 17.65
CA PHE A 53 10.66 2.45 17.69
C PHE A 53 12.14 2.09 17.76
N LYS A 54 12.51 1.15 18.64
CA LYS A 54 13.90 0.69 18.75
C LYS A 54 14.36 0.02 17.45
N ASP A 55 13.58 -0.93 16.95
CA ASP A 55 13.95 -1.75 15.80
C ASP A 55 14.16 -0.87 14.55
N ILE A 56 13.24 0.08 14.29
CA ILE A 56 13.34 0.97 13.13
C ILE A 56 14.49 1.98 13.25
N THR A 57 14.71 2.54 14.45
CA THR A 57 15.76 3.55 14.62
C THR A 57 17.15 2.96 14.78
N VAL A 58 17.30 1.66 15.13
CA VAL A 58 18.61 1.01 15.29
C VAL A 58 19.05 0.25 14.04
N THR A 59 18.11 -0.33 13.29
CA THR A 59 18.45 -1.22 12.19
C THR A 59 19.01 -0.42 11.01
N THR A 60 20.19 -0.82 10.54
CA THR A 60 20.85 -0.32 9.34
C THR A 60 20.94 -1.44 8.30
N SER A 61 21.02 -1.06 7.04
CA SER A 61 21.31 -1.97 5.93
C SER A 61 22.81 -2.26 5.85
N ASP A 62 23.63 -1.26 6.18
CA ASP A 62 25.07 -1.37 6.32
C ASP A 62 25.46 -1.54 7.80
N PRO A 63 26.02 -2.70 8.19
CA PRO A 63 26.39 -2.97 9.59
C PRO A 63 27.54 -2.09 10.11
N THR A 64 28.25 -1.37 9.23
CA THR A 64 29.31 -0.44 9.62
C THR A 64 28.79 0.95 9.99
N LYS A 65 27.53 1.23 9.67
CA LYS A 65 26.89 2.53 9.91
C LYS A 65 25.98 2.50 11.13
N LYS A 66 25.62 3.68 11.61
CA LYS A 66 24.57 3.90 12.63
C LYS A 66 23.47 4.77 12.03
N ASN A 67 22.33 4.85 12.70
CA ASN A 67 21.33 5.88 12.42
C ASN A 67 21.46 7.04 13.42
N ALA A 68 20.95 8.21 13.03
CA ALA A 68 20.82 9.36 13.90
C ALA A 68 19.36 9.56 14.34
N VAL A 69 19.16 9.95 15.59
CA VAL A 69 17.85 10.35 16.15
C VAL A 69 17.93 11.80 16.60
N ILE A 70 17.09 12.66 16.02
CA ILE A 70 16.97 14.08 16.35
C ILE A 70 15.78 14.26 17.29
N MET A 71 16.02 14.92 18.42
CA MET A 71 14.98 15.21 19.39
C MET A 71 15.15 16.56 20.06
N GLY A 72 14.05 17.13 20.57
CA GLY A 72 14.09 18.34 21.39
C GLY A 72 14.56 18.09 22.81
N ARG A 73 15.05 19.14 23.48
CA ARG A 73 15.50 19.07 24.88
C ARG A 73 14.49 18.42 25.82
N LYS A 74 13.21 18.82 25.77
CA LYS A 74 12.15 18.24 26.63
C LYS A 74 11.97 16.74 26.39
N THR A 75 12.04 16.29 25.13
CA THR A 75 11.99 14.86 24.79
C THR A 75 13.22 14.14 25.36
N TRP A 76 14.42 14.69 25.19
CA TRP A 76 15.63 14.14 25.79
C TRP A 76 15.53 14.03 27.33
N GLU A 77 14.96 15.03 27.98
CA GLU A 77 14.74 15.06 29.43
C GLU A 77 13.67 14.06 29.90
N SER A 78 12.69 13.76 29.06
CA SER A 78 11.67 12.74 29.34
C SER A 78 12.18 11.29 29.26
N ILE A 79 13.30 11.04 28.57
CA ILE A 79 13.90 9.71 28.48
C ILE A 79 14.58 9.38 29.83
N PRO A 80 14.29 8.21 30.44
CA PRO A 80 14.93 7.80 31.69
C PRO A 80 16.46 7.83 31.62
N LEU A 81 17.11 8.18 32.72
CA LEU A 81 18.57 8.30 32.82
C LEU A 81 19.28 7.01 32.38
N GLU A 82 18.70 5.85 32.70
CA GLU A 82 19.25 4.52 32.38
C GLU A 82 19.13 4.17 30.89
N ARG A 83 18.37 4.96 30.13
CA ARG A 83 18.07 4.75 28.72
C ARG A 83 18.60 5.84 27.79
N ARG A 84 19.17 6.92 28.35
CA ARG A 84 19.82 7.99 27.57
C ARG A 84 21.35 7.94 27.77
N PRO A 85 22.16 8.09 26.70
CA PRO A 85 21.75 8.19 25.31
C PRO A 85 21.09 6.91 24.79
N LEU A 86 20.26 7.02 23.75
CA LEU A 86 19.65 5.87 23.12
C LEU A 86 20.73 5.01 22.45
N PRO A 87 20.95 3.75 22.91
CA PRO A 87 22.10 2.95 22.47
C PRO A 87 22.00 2.57 20.99
N GLY A 88 23.17 2.40 20.36
CA GLY A 88 23.30 2.01 18.95
C GLY A 88 23.00 3.13 17.95
N ARG A 89 22.78 4.36 18.41
CA ARG A 89 22.37 5.51 17.59
C ARG A 89 23.18 6.75 17.96
N LEU A 90 23.34 7.64 16.99
CA LEU A 90 23.79 9.02 17.26
C LEU A 90 22.59 9.83 17.75
N ASN A 91 22.68 10.41 18.94
CA ASN A 91 21.62 11.22 19.53
C ASN A 91 21.89 12.70 19.27
N VAL A 92 21.00 13.37 18.56
CA VAL A 92 21.11 14.81 18.27
C VAL A 92 20.04 15.55 19.06
N VAL A 93 20.47 16.40 20.00
CA VAL A 93 19.59 17.14 20.90
C VAL A 93 19.50 18.60 20.45
N LEU A 94 18.29 19.04 20.11
CA LEU A 94 18.02 20.42 19.74
C LEU A 94 17.81 21.27 20.99
N THR A 95 18.65 22.28 21.18
CA THR A 95 18.53 23.25 22.27
C THR A 95 19.07 24.62 21.89
N ARG A 96 18.40 25.67 22.38
CA ARG A 96 18.82 27.07 22.21
C ARG A 96 19.74 27.57 23.32
N SER A 97 19.80 26.86 24.45
CA SER A 97 20.71 27.23 25.55
C SER A 97 22.09 26.63 25.28
N GLY A 98 23.06 27.46 24.93
CA GLY A 98 24.43 27.06 24.59
C GLY A 98 25.23 26.38 25.71
N SER A 99 24.70 26.34 26.93
CA SER A 99 25.25 25.59 28.07
C SER A 99 24.32 24.43 28.41
N PHE A 100 24.67 23.23 27.94
CA PHE A 100 24.04 21.99 28.39
C PHE A 100 25.15 20.97 28.64
N ASP A 101 25.24 20.47 29.88
CA ASP A 101 26.31 19.58 30.39
C ASP A 101 26.33 18.18 29.75
N ILE A 102 25.73 18.03 28.57
CA ILE A 102 25.57 16.77 27.83
C ILE A 102 26.65 16.58 26.77
N ALA A 103 27.43 17.62 26.47
CA ALA A 103 28.49 17.61 25.46
C ALA A 103 29.63 16.60 25.72
N THR A 104 29.62 15.88 26.85
CA THR A 104 30.62 14.87 27.22
C THR A 104 30.18 13.42 27.00
N ALA A 105 28.89 13.18 26.70
CA ALA A 105 28.38 11.84 26.47
C ALA A 105 28.73 11.35 25.05
N GLU A 106 29.37 10.18 24.95
CA GLU A 106 29.69 9.56 23.66
C GLU A 106 28.40 9.34 22.84
N ASN A 107 28.45 9.62 21.53
CA ASN A 107 27.30 9.52 20.61
C ASN A 107 26.17 10.52 20.91
N VAL A 108 26.46 11.66 21.53
CA VAL A 108 25.52 12.78 21.68
C VAL A 108 26.07 14.05 21.03
N VAL A 109 25.21 14.76 20.30
CA VAL A 109 25.53 16.01 19.62
C VAL A 109 24.44 17.04 19.92
N ILE A 110 24.82 18.31 20.03
CA ILE A 110 23.91 19.41 20.28
C ILE A 110 23.83 20.30 19.04
N CYS A 111 22.61 20.66 18.62
CA CYS A 111 22.36 21.59 17.53
C CYS A 111 21.33 22.66 17.94
N GLY A 112 21.42 23.84 17.32
CA GLY A 112 20.51 24.96 17.63
C GLY A 112 19.13 24.86 16.95
N SER A 113 19.06 24.12 15.85
CA SER A 113 17.85 23.95 15.03
C SER A 113 17.86 22.62 14.26
N LEU A 114 16.71 22.21 13.73
CA LEU A 114 16.61 21.05 12.85
C LEU A 114 17.49 21.22 11.61
N LEU A 115 17.47 22.40 10.97
CA LEU A 115 18.30 22.68 9.79
C LEU A 115 19.79 22.48 10.08
N SER A 116 20.30 23.07 11.17
CA SER A 116 21.71 22.91 11.57
C SER A 116 22.09 21.45 11.88
N ALA A 117 21.14 20.63 12.35
CA ALA A 117 21.36 19.22 12.55
C ALA A 117 21.44 18.46 11.22
N LEU A 118 20.59 18.78 10.25
CA LEU A 118 20.60 18.16 8.93
C LEU A 118 21.86 18.55 8.13
N GLU A 119 22.31 19.79 8.25
CA GLU A 119 23.61 20.28 7.74
C GLU A 119 24.77 19.47 8.32
N LEU A 120 24.82 19.35 9.66
CA LEU A 120 25.87 18.63 10.34
C LEU A 120 25.91 17.16 9.90
N LEU A 121 24.74 16.51 9.80
CA LEU A 121 24.63 15.12 9.39
C LEU A 121 24.93 14.90 7.89
N ALA A 122 24.84 15.96 7.07
CA ALA A 122 25.28 15.96 5.68
C ALA A 122 26.80 16.16 5.53
N ALA A 123 27.49 16.64 6.56
CA ALA A 123 28.93 16.86 6.56
C ALA A 123 29.74 15.66 7.10
N SER A 124 31.03 15.64 6.80
CA SER A 124 31.97 14.66 7.36
C SER A 124 32.15 14.90 8.87
N PRO A 125 32.26 13.85 9.71
CA PRO A 125 32.31 12.42 9.37
C PRO A 125 30.93 11.73 9.30
N TYR A 126 29.85 12.45 9.59
CA TYR A 126 28.52 11.86 9.71
C TYR A 126 27.94 11.39 8.38
N CYS A 127 28.25 12.06 7.27
CA CYS A 127 27.78 11.65 5.96
C CYS A 127 28.24 10.23 5.55
N LEU A 128 29.38 9.77 6.11
CA LEU A 128 29.95 8.44 5.86
C LEU A 128 29.48 7.39 6.88
N SER A 129 29.20 7.81 8.12
CA SER A 129 28.91 6.91 9.25
C SER A 129 27.43 6.80 9.59
N ILE A 130 26.60 7.76 9.16
CA ILE A 130 25.16 7.78 9.41
C ILE A 130 24.39 7.31 8.18
N GLU A 131 23.58 6.25 8.33
CA GLU A 131 22.74 5.73 7.25
C GLU A 131 21.45 6.54 7.13
N LYS A 132 20.62 6.58 8.19
CA LYS A 132 19.34 7.31 8.21
C LYS A 132 19.26 8.34 9.34
N VAL A 133 18.37 9.31 9.16
CA VAL A 133 18.08 10.35 10.14
C VAL A 133 16.60 10.27 10.52
N PHE A 134 16.32 10.13 11.81
CA PHE A 134 14.96 10.06 12.34
C PHE A 134 14.66 11.26 13.25
N VAL A 135 13.56 11.96 13.02
CA VAL A 135 13.02 12.94 13.95
C VAL A 135 12.01 12.24 14.87
N ILE A 136 12.24 12.30 16.18
CA ILE A 136 11.52 11.48 17.16
C ILE A 136 10.72 12.29 18.19
N GLY A 137 10.60 13.60 18.01
CA GLY A 137 9.92 14.51 18.95
C GLY A 137 10.74 15.74 19.34
N GLY A 138 10.23 16.67 20.13
CA GLY A 138 8.89 16.71 20.75
C GLY A 138 7.87 17.46 19.88
N GLY A 139 6.73 17.81 20.49
CA GLY A 139 5.59 18.42 19.77
C GLY A 139 5.95 19.65 18.92
N GLU A 140 6.77 20.57 19.43
CA GLU A 140 7.22 21.75 18.67
C GLU A 140 8.00 21.36 17.40
N ILE A 141 8.94 20.42 17.52
CA ILE A 141 9.76 19.95 16.38
C ILE A 141 8.88 19.22 15.38
N LEU A 142 8.02 18.31 15.85
CA LEU A 142 7.13 17.54 14.98
C LEU A 142 6.10 18.44 14.26
N LYS A 143 5.69 19.55 14.88
CA LYS A 143 4.81 20.53 14.24
C LYS A 143 5.44 21.16 13.00
N GLU A 144 6.75 21.39 13.05
CA GLU A 144 7.52 21.96 11.93
C GLU A 144 7.97 20.86 10.95
N SER A 145 8.31 19.67 11.45
CA SER A 145 8.99 18.64 10.67
C SER A 145 8.09 17.63 9.97
N LEU A 146 6.88 17.36 10.49
CA LEU A 146 6.07 16.20 10.07
C LEU A 146 5.62 16.27 8.61
N ASN A 147 5.21 17.46 8.14
CA ASN A 147 4.79 17.65 6.75
C ASN A 147 5.84 18.41 5.90
N ALA A 148 6.99 18.76 6.46
CA ALA A 148 8.01 19.56 5.76
C ALA A 148 8.64 18.80 4.58
N PRO A 149 9.07 19.52 3.52
CA PRO A 149 9.58 18.91 2.28
C PRO A 149 10.70 17.87 2.45
N GLU A 150 11.52 18.04 3.49
CA GLU A 150 12.66 17.18 3.83
C GLU A 150 12.24 15.87 4.53
N CYS A 151 10.97 15.73 4.94
CA CYS A 151 10.43 14.51 5.53
C CYS A 151 10.04 13.51 4.44
N ASP A 152 10.80 12.42 4.31
CA ASP A 152 10.57 11.40 3.28
C ASP A 152 9.53 10.34 3.68
N ALA A 153 9.45 10.02 4.98
CA ALA A 153 8.49 9.05 5.51
C ALA A 153 8.05 9.37 6.94
N ILE A 154 6.87 8.88 7.32
CA ILE A 154 6.30 8.98 8.66
C ILE A 154 5.93 7.58 9.12
N HIS A 155 6.61 7.09 10.15
CA HIS A 155 6.31 5.84 10.83
C HIS A 155 5.50 6.16 12.09
N ILE A 156 4.20 5.89 12.01
CA ILE A 156 3.26 6.22 13.07
C ILE A 156 2.67 4.97 13.70
N THR A 157 2.72 4.90 15.03
CA THR A 157 1.87 4.01 15.82
C THR A 157 0.55 4.74 16.06
N GLU A 158 -0.49 4.32 15.34
CA GLU A 158 -1.84 4.87 15.46
C GLU A 158 -2.54 4.20 16.65
N ILE A 159 -2.88 4.97 17.68
CA ILE A 159 -3.54 4.50 18.90
C ILE A 159 -5.02 4.86 18.84
N ASP A 160 -5.85 3.84 18.81
CA ASP A 160 -7.30 3.93 18.75
C ASP A 160 -7.88 3.94 20.18
N ALA A 161 -7.62 5.05 20.89
CA ALA A 161 -8.12 5.30 22.24
C ALA A 161 -8.28 6.81 22.47
N ASP A 162 -9.30 7.18 23.25
CA ASP A 162 -9.50 8.57 23.71
C ASP A 162 -8.68 8.78 24.98
N ILE A 163 -7.43 9.17 24.81
CA ILE A 163 -6.47 9.44 25.89
C ILE A 163 -6.27 10.95 25.96
N GLU A 164 -6.35 11.51 27.17
CA GLU A 164 -6.09 12.92 27.41
C GLU A 164 -4.63 13.27 27.06
N CYS A 165 -4.45 14.37 26.33
CA CYS A 165 -3.15 14.85 25.87
C CYS A 165 -3.11 16.37 25.97
N ASP A 166 -1.94 16.93 26.31
CA ASP A 166 -1.65 18.37 26.28
C ASP A 166 -0.77 18.77 25.08
N THR A 167 -0.13 17.78 24.46
CA THR A 167 0.82 17.95 23.38
C THR A 167 0.32 17.24 22.13
N PHE A 168 0.22 17.99 21.04
CA PHE A 168 -0.37 17.54 19.77
C PHE A 168 0.56 17.81 18.59
N ILE A 169 0.41 17.01 17.53
CA ILE A 169 1.10 17.16 16.24
C ILE A 169 0.06 17.47 15.13
N PRO A 170 0.47 18.08 14.01
CA PRO A 170 -0.44 18.29 12.88
C PRO A 170 -0.88 16.96 12.27
N ALA A 171 -2.02 16.99 11.57
CA ALA A 171 -2.46 15.86 10.76
C ALA A 171 -1.45 15.58 9.63
N ILE A 172 -1.31 14.31 9.25
CA ILE A 172 -0.50 13.90 8.09
C ILE A 172 -1.19 14.42 6.83
N ASP A 173 -0.46 15.16 6.00
CA ASP A 173 -0.98 15.68 4.73
C ASP A 173 -1.07 14.55 3.68
N SER A 174 -2.28 14.03 3.49
CA SER A 174 -2.58 12.96 2.54
C SER A 174 -2.41 13.37 1.06
N SER A 175 -2.23 14.65 0.75
CA SER A 175 -1.95 15.09 -0.62
C SER A 175 -0.52 14.81 -1.04
N VAL A 176 0.41 14.73 -0.07
CA VAL A 176 1.84 14.48 -0.31
C VAL A 176 2.30 13.15 0.28
N PHE A 177 1.58 12.57 1.23
CA PHE A 177 1.89 11.28 1.84
C PHE A 177 0.86 10.21 1.47
N GLN A 178 1.35 9.03 1.07
CA GLN A 178 0.52 7.85 0.81
C GLN A 178 0.93 6.68 1.72
N PRO A 179 -0.01 5.84 2.16
CA PRO A 179 0.31 4.69 2.99
C PRO A 179 1.11 3.63 2.21
N TRP A 180 2.28 3.26 2.73
CA TRP A 180 3.14 2.20 2.19
C TRP A 180 2.88 0.84 2.83
N TYR A 181 2.69 0.85 4.15
CA TYR A 181 2.43 -0.34 4.94
C TYR A 181 1.53 0.01 6.11
N SER A 182 0.59 -0.88 6.43
CA SER A 182 -0.20 -0.80 7.65
C SER A 182 -0.39 -2.20 8.23
N SER A 183 -0.06 -2.36 9.52
CA SER A 183 -0.30 -3.60 10.24
C SER A 183 -1.79 -3.81 10.49
N PHE A 184 -2.19 -5.04 10.78
CA PHE A 184 -3.49 -5.27 11.40
C PHE A 184 -3.50 -4.65 12.81
N PRO A 185 -4.63 -4.09 13.27
CA PRO A 185 -4.75 -3.60 14.62
C PRO A 185 -4.57 -4.72 15.65
N SER A 186 -3.75 -4.47 16.65
CA SER A 186 -3.52 -5.34 17.82
C SER A 186 -4.04 -4.67 19.08
N ILE A 187 -4.28 -5.44 20.13
CA ILE A 187 -4.64 -4.92 21.46
C ILE A 187 -3.51 -5.27 22.43
N GLU A 188 -2.94 -4.25 23.05
CA GLU A 188 -1.94 -4.40 24.13
C GLU A 188 -2.35 -3.47 25.28
N ASN A 189 -2.38 -3.98 26.51
CA ASN A 189 -2.79 -3.19 27.69
C ASN A 189 -4.15 -2.48 27.51
N LYS A 190 -5.12 -3.15 26.87
CA LYS A 190 -6.46 -2.62 26.53
C LYS A 190 -6.46 -1.47 25.51
N LEU A 191 -5.31 -1.13 24.93
CA LEU A 191 -5.18 -0.13 23.90
C LEU A 191 -5.07 -0.82 22.54
N ARG A 192 -6.00 -0.49 21.66
CA ARG A 192 -5.97 -0.91 20.26
C ARG A 192 -5.00 -0.01 19.51
N HIS A 193 -4.05 -0.58 18.78
CA HIS A 193 -3.10 0.20 18.00
C HIS A 193 -2.71 -0.52 16.70
N SER A 194 -2.13 0.22 15.76
CA SER A 194 -1.55 -0.32 14.53
C SER A 194 -0.33 0.48 14.10
N PHE A 195 0.61 -0.18 13.43
CA PHE A 195 1.79 0.46 12.85
C PHE A 195 1.53 0.80 11.40
N THR A 196 1.61 2.08 11.05
CA THR A 196 1.44 2.56 9.68
C THR A 196 2.68 3.34 9.26
N THR A 197 3.16 3.10 8.04
CA THR A 197 4.16 3.96 7.40
C THR A 197 3.52 4.70 6.25
N TYR A 198 3.65 6.02 6.27
CA TYR A 198 3.32 6.89 5.15
C TYR A 198 4.61 7.33 4.47
N VAL A 199 4.58 7.41 3.15
CA VAL A 199 5.74 7.74 2.32
C VAL A 199 5.40 8.94 1.46
N ARG A 200 6.33 9.89 1.37
CA ARG A 200 6.15 11.07 0.54
C ARG A 200 6.13 10.66 -0.92
N VAL A 201 5.05 10.98 -1.61
CA VAL A 201 4.95 10.88 -3.06
C VAL A 201 5.41 12.21 -3.62
N ARG A 202 6.58 12.21 -4.24
CA ARG A 202 7.04 13.35 -5.03
C ARG A 202 6.29 13.26 -6.35
N ASN A 203 5.43 14.24 -6.64
CA ASN A 203 4.94 14.40 -8.00
C ASN A 203 6.18 14.62 -8.85
N SER A 204 6.57 13.62 -9.63
CA SER A 204 7.45 13.82 -10.77
C SER A 204 6.72 14.79 -11.68
N GLY A 205 7.00 16.08 -11.47
CA GLY A 205 6.72 17.09 -12.47
C GLY A 205 7.27 16.56 -13.78
N VAL A 206 6.46 16.66 -14.82
CA VAL A 206 6.87 16.41 -16.20
C VAL A 206 8.10 17.27 -16.46
N GLU A 207 9.30 16.72 -16.32
CA GLU A 207 10.45 17.27 -16.98
C GLU A 207 10.25 16.98 -18.48
N PRO A 208 10.27 17.99 -19.35
CA PRO A 208 10.15 17.76 -20.77
C PRO A 208 11.36 16.92 -21.18
N ILE A 209 11.10 15.73 -21.73
CA ILE A 209 12.11 14.92 -22.38
C ILE A 209 12.76 15.80 -23.45
N SER A 210 13.95 16.31 -23.15
CA SER A 210 14.81 16.94 -24.13
C SER A 210 15.07 15.89 -25.21
N GLN A 211 14.56 16.16 -26.40
CA GLN A 211 14.77 15.34 -27.59
C GLN A 211 16.28 15.14 -27.81
N THR A 212 16.78 13.96 -27.53
CA THR A 212 18.04 13.48 -28.10
C THR A 212 17.74 12.18 -28.84
N ASN A 213 17.82 12.28 -30.17
CA ASN A 213 17.73 11.15 -31.10
C ASN A 213 18.84 10.14 -30.81
N GLY A 214 18.49 8.87 -30.59
CA GLY A 214 19.47 7.79 -30.50
C GLY A 214 18.89 6.44 -30.10
N VAL A 215 18.59 5.62 -31.12
CA VAL A 215 18.54 4.14 -31.19
C VAL A 215 18.31 3.35 -29.88
N ILE A 216 17.17 2.66 -29.82
CA ILE A 216 16.80 1.67 -28.80
C ILE A 216 17.48 0.32 -29.09
N PRO A 217 18.13 -0.31 -28.10
CA PRO A 217 17.93 -1.73 -27.85
C PRO A 217 17.38 -1.95 -26.43
N GLY A 218 16.45 -2.89 -26.33
CA GLY A 218 15.60 -3.11 -25.15
C GLY A 218 16.36 -3.48 -23.88
N ASN A 219 15.81 -3.00 -22.75
CA ASN A 219 16.15 -3.47 -21.41
C ASN A 219 14.90 -3.36 -20.52
N SER A 220 14.22 -4.49 -20.30
CA SER A 220 13.22 -4.67 -19.24
C SER A 220 13.84 -4.65 -17.83
N LEU A 221 15.17 -4.63 -17.73
CA LEU A 221 15.95 -4.60 -16.50
C LEU A 221 16.10 -3.20 -15.86
N ASP A 222 15.84 -2.12 -16.60
CA ASP A 222 16.12 -0.76 -16.12
C ASP A 222 14.93 -0.09 -15.41
N ILE A 223 13.68 -0.50 -15.69
CA ILE A 223 12.49 0.07 -15.02
C ILE A 223 12.42 -0.36 -13.54
N ALA A 224 12.69 -1.62 -13.23
CA ALA A 224 12.74 -2.11 -11.85
C ALA A 224 13.87 -1.44 -11.02
N LYS A 225 14.98 -1.06 -11.67
CA LYS A 225 16.06 -0.29 -11.04
C LYS A 225 15.67 1.16 -10.75
N ILE A 226 14.74 1.74 -11.51
CA ILE A 226 14.27 3.13 -11.32
C ILE A 226 13.27 3.19 -10.14
N GLU A 227 12.35 2.23 -10.04
CA GLU A 227 11.39 2.17 -8.92
C GLU A 227 12.04 1.75 -7.60
N GLY A 228 12.95 0.77 -7.62
CA GLY A 228 13.75 0.37 -6.44
C GLY A 228 14.64 1.50 -5.91
N LYS A 229 15.05 2.44 -6.76
CA LYS A 229 15.76 3.67 -6.37
C LYS A 229 14.84 4.76 -5.82
N THR A 230 13.54 4.71 -6.11
CA THR A 230 12.59 5.78 -5.74
C THR A 230 12.25 5.74 -4.25
N PHE A 231 12.26 4.55 -3.62
CA PHE A 231 11.96 4.37 -2.19
C PHE A 231 13.08 3.70 -1.40
N SER A 232 14.31 3.63 -1.94
CA SER A 232 15.49 3.10 -1.22
C SER A 232 15.87 3.93 0.02
N PHE A 233 15.24 5.09 0.21
CA PHE A 233 15.39 5.85 1.44
C PHE A 233 14.73 5.15 2.63
N LEU A 234 13.71 4.30 2.44
CA LEU A 234 13.06 3.58 3.52
C LEU A 234 14.01 2.59 4.21
N PRO A 235 13.84 2.33 5.51
CA PRO A 235 14.50 1.21 6.18
C PRO A 235 14.11 -0.09 5.49
N LYS A 236 15.08 -0.97 5.23
CA LYS A 236 14.84 -2.25 4.54
C LYS A 236 13.68 -3.05 5.15
N MET A 237 13.59 -3.06 6.48
CA MET A 237 12.53 -3.75 7.21
C MET A 237 11.11 -3.18 7.00
N ILE A 238 10.99 -1.97 6.46
CA ILE A 238 9.74 -1.32 6.09
C ILE A 238 9.49 -1.46 4.59
N PHE A 239 10.53 -1.27 3.78
CA PHE A 239 10.48 -1.47 2.33
C PHE A 239 9.92 -2.86 1.99
N ASP A 240 10.49 -3.91 2.59
CA ASP A 240 10.11 -5.32 2.34
C ASP A 240 8.68 -5.68 2.81
N ARG A 241 8.03 -4.80 3.59
CA ARG A 241 6.66 -4.99 4.09
C ARG A 241 5.57 -4.49 3.14
N HIS A 242 5.93 -3.84 2.03
CA HIS A 242 4.94 -3.45 1.03
C HIS A 242 4.12 -4.67 0.58
N GLU A 243 2.80 -4.55 0.53
CA GLU A 243 1.93 -5.71 0.34
C GLU A 243 2.07 -6.33 -1.05
N GLU A 244 2.47 -5.56 -2.07
CA GLU A 244 2.71 -6.05 -3.42
C GLU A 244 3.85 -7.08 -3.49
N HIS A 245 4.81 -7.04 -2.56
CA HIS A 245 5.84 -8.08 -2.48
C HIS A 245 5.27 -9.47 -2.18
N LYS A 246 4.02 -9.59 -1.68
CA LYS A 246 3.34 -10.89 -1.56
C LYS A 246 3.11 -11.52 -2.94
N TYR A 247 2.68 -10.72 -3.92
CA TYR A 247 2.51 -11.16 -5.31
C TYR A 247 3.86 -11.44 -5.97
N LEU A 248 4.82 -10.51 -5.86
CA LEU A 248 6.13 -10.67 -6.50
C LEU A 248 6.90 -11.90 -6.00
N ARG A 249 6.89 -12.14 -4.69
CA ARG A 249 7.51 -13.34 -4.11
C ARG A 249 6.82 -14.63 -4.54
N LEU A 250 5.50 -14.62 -4.73
CA LEU A 250 4.79 -15.79 -5.25
C LEU A 250 5.17 -16.09 -6.70
N VAL A 251 5.30 -15.05 -7.53
CA VAL A 251 5.77 -15.20 -8.93
C VAL A 251 7.19 -15.76 -8.95
N GLU A 252 8.10 -15.18 -8.16
CA GLU A 252 9.48 -15.65 -8.03
C GLU A 252 9.56 -17.11 -7.59
N ASP A 253 8.79 -17.50 -6.57
CA ASP A 253 8.74 -18.86 -6.06
C ASP A 253 8.18 -19.87 -7.08
N ILE A 254 7.18 -19.50 -7.89
CA ILE A 254 6.68 -20.34 -8.98
C ILE A 254 7.74 -20.53 -10.08
N ILE A 255 8.48 -19.47 -10.42
CA ILE A 255 9.55 -19.55 -11.44
C ILE A 255 10.68 -20.45 -10.95
N LEU A 256 11.12 -20.29 -9.70
CA LEU A 256 12.26 -21.02 -9.15
C LEU A 256 11.93 -22.46 -8.75
N ASN A 257 10.75 -22.70 -8.16
CA ASN A 257 10.40 -23.96 -7.50
C ASN A 257 9.12 -24.61 -8.05
N GLY A 258 8.50 -24.06 -9.09
CA GLY A 258 7.28 -24.58 -9.68
C GLY A 258 7.47 -25.94 -10.36
N THR A 259 6.40 -26.71 -10.47
CA THR A 259 6.38 -27.94 -11.27
C THR A 259 5.93 -27.60 -12.70
N ALA A 260 6.77 -27.95 -13.67
CA ALA A 260 6.44 -27.86 -15.08
C ALA A 260 5.29 -28.84 -15.42
N LYS A 261 4.28 -28.34 -16.13
CA LYS A 261 3.11 -29.11 -16.57
C LYS A 261 2.66 -28.66 -17.94
N ASP A 262 2.15 -29.59 -18.73
CA ASP A 262 1.37 -29.25 -19.92
C ASP A 262 0.00 -28.68 -19.54
N ASP A 263 -0.63 -28.00 -20.49
CA ASP A 263 -1.96 -27.41 -20.33
C ASP A 263 -2.82 -27.61 -21.58
N ARG A 264 -4.12 -27.30 -21.46
CA ARG A 264 -5.10 -27.44 -22.56
C ARG A 264 -4.84 -26.54 -23.77
N THR A 265 -3.98 -25.53 -23.64
CA THR A 265 -3.63 -24.58 -24.70
C THR A 265 -2.39 -25.01 -25.48
N GLY A 266 -1.62 -25.97 -24.95
CA GLY A 266 -0.37 -26.45 -25.55
C GLY A 266 0.84 -25.55 -25.29
N THR A 267 0.71 -24.51 -24.45
CA THR A 267 1.82 -23.57 -24.13
C THR A 267 2.74 -24.14 -23.05
N GLY A 268 2.18 -24.84 -22.07
CA GLY A 268 2.89 -25.31 -20.88
C GLY A 268 2.90 -24.26 -19.77
N THR A 269 3.00 -24.72 -18.52
CA THR A 269 2.95 -23.89 -17.32
C THR A 269 3.97 -24.30 -16.27
N MET A 270 4.41 -23.34 -15.47
CA MET A 270 5.04 -23.57 -14.17
C MET A 270 3.98 -23.38 -13.09
N SER A 271 3.79 -24.38 -12.22
CA SER A 271 2.64 -24.39 -11.30
C SER A 271 3.02 -24.74 -9.86
N LYS A 272 2.27 -24.17 -8.91
CA LYS A 272 2.30 -24.51 -7.48
C LYS A 272 0.86 -24.64 -6.97
N PHE A 273 0.61 -25.59 -6.08
CA PHE A 273 -0.72 -25.84 -5.54
C PHE A 273 -0.89 -25.26 -4.14
N GLY A 274 -2.04 -24.64 -3.86
CA GLY A 274 -2.39 -24.16 -2.52
C GLY A 274 -1.65 -22.90 -2.05
N SER A 275 -1.50 -21.90 -2.91
CA SER A 275 -0.89 -20.61 -2.53
C SER A 275 -1.91 -19.65 -1.93
N GLN A 276 -1.48 -18.80 -1.00
CA GLN A 276 -2.36 -17.82 -0.35
C GLN A 276 -1.68 -16.45 -0.24
N MET A 277 -2.45 -15.41 -0.53
CA MET A 277 -2.12 -14.02 -0.24
C MET A 277 -3.21 -13.41 0.63
N ARG A 278 -2.87 -12.35 1.36
CA ARG A 278 -3.80 -11.57 2.18
C ARG A 278 -3.43 -10.10 2.05
N PHE A 279 -4.39 -9.21 1.88
CA PHE A 279 -4.17 -7.77 1.68
C PHE A 279 -4.97 -6.95 2.69
N ASN A 280 -4.38 -5.92 3.28
CA ASN A 280 -5.04 -5.03 4.23
C ASN A 280 -5.75 -3.89 3.50
N LEU A 281 -7.08 -3.88 3.56
CA LEU A 281 -7.92 -2.94 2.82
C LEU A 281 -8.28 -1.67 3.60
N ARG A 282 -7.81 -1.52 4.84
CA ARG A 282 -8.19 -0.39 5.72
C ARG A 282 -7.66 0.95 5.24
N LYS A 283 -6.49 0.95 4.59
CA LYS A 283 -5.73 2.16 4.24
C LYS A 283 -5.39 2.25 2.75
N SER A 284 -5.39 1.12 2.03
CA SER A 284 -5.04 1.06 0.62
C SER A 284 -5.91 0.05 -0.13
N PHE A 285 -5.75 0.02 -1.44
CA PHE A 285 -6.40 -0.95 -2.33
C PHE A 285 -5.31 -1.72 -3.08
N PRO A 286 -5.36 -3.06 -3.15
CA PRO A 286 -4.27 -3.89 -3.67
C PRO A 286 -4.27 -3.93 -5.21
N LEU A 287 -4.24 -2.76 -5.84
CA LEU A 287 -3.98 -2.63 -7.27
C LEU A 287 -2.47 -2.68 -7.48
N LEU A 288 -1.99 -3.68 -8.23
CA LEU A 288 -0.56 -3.82 -8.52
C LEU A 288 -0.02 -2.55 -9.19
N THR A 289 1.19 -2.16 -8.79
CA THR A 289 1.86 -0.94 -9.27
C THR A 289 3.04 -1.28 -10.18
N THR A 290 3.66 -2.45 -10.02
CA THR A 290 4.77 -2.94 -10.86
C THR A 290 4.38 -3.24 -12.31
N LYS A 291 3.07 -3.22 -12.61
CA LYS A 291 2.51 -3.24 -13.95
C LYS A 291 1.20 -2.48 -13.95
N ARG A 292 0.96 -1.67 -14.99
CA ARG A 292 -0.33 -1.02 -15.19
C ARG A 292 -1.45 -2.06 -15.35
N ILE A 293 -2.44 -1.99 -14.47
CA ILE A 293 -3.64 -2.83 -14.51
C ILE A 293 -4.74 -2.16 -15.34
N PHE A 294 -5.48 -2.93 -16.13
CA PHE A 294 -6.63 -2.46 -16.90
C PHE A 294 -7.86 -2.26 -16.00
N TRP A 295 -7.78 -1.27 -15.11
CA TRP A 295 -8.77 -1.02 -14.05
C TRP A 295 -10.20 -0.87 -14.55
N ARG A 296 -10.39 -0.15 -15.67
CA ARG A 296 -11.72 0.02 -16.28
C ARG A 296 -12.34 -1.33 -16.65
N GLY A 297 -11.56 -2.25 -17.21
CA GLY A 297 -12.03 -3.59 -17.55
C GLY A 297 -12.48 -4.36 -16.31
N VAL A 298 -11.69 -4.32 -15.23
CA VAL A 298 -12.01 -5.01 -13.97
C VAL A 298 -13.34 -4.51 -13.37
N VAL A 299 -13.52 -3.18 -13.29
CA VAL A 299 -14.74 -2.59 -12.71
C VAL A 299 -15.98 -2.93 -13.54
N GLU A 300 -15.89 -2.80 -14.86
CA GLU A 300 -17.02 -3.05 -15.77
C GLU A 300 -17.39 -4.53 -15.84
N GLU A 301 -16.41 -5.43 -15.77
CA GLU A 301 -16.64 -6.87 -15.63
C GLU A 301 -17.35 -7.20 -14.30
N LEU A 302 -16.91 -6.62 -13.19
CA LEU A 302 -17.58 -6.84 -11.91
C LEU A 302 -19.03 -6.34 -11.96
N LEU A 303 -19.28 -5.17 -12.53
CA LEU A 303 -20.65 -4.65 -12.69
C LEU A 303 -21.50 -5.55 -13.59
N TRP A 304 -20.91 -6.12 -14.64
CA TRP A 304 -21.54 -7.10 -15.51
C TRP A 304 -21.88 -8.39 -14.75
N PHE A 305 -20.99 -8.92 -13.91
CA PHE A 305 -21.31 -10.04 -13.02
C PHE A 305 -22.42 -9.70 -12.02
N ILE A 306 -22.36 -8.54 -11.38
CA ILE A 306 -23.40 -8.09 -10.44
C ILE A 306 -24.75 -8.01 -11.13
N SER A 307 -24.81 -7.59 -12.40
CA SER A 307 -26.07 -7.52 -13.16
C SER A 307 -26.70 -8.88 -13.47
N GLY A 308 -25.94 -9.99 -13.36
CA GLY A 308 -26.40 -11.31 -13.79
C GLY A 308 -26.24 -11.57 -15.29
N SER A 309 -25.71 -10.61 -16.05
CA SER A 309 -25.53 -10.72 -17.50
C SER A 309 -24.53 -11.82 -17.87
N THR A 310 -24.81 -12.48 -19.00
CA THR A 310 -23.99 -13.54 -19.60
C THR A 310 -23.60 -13.22 -21.05
N ASN A 311 -24.01 -12.05 -21.54
CA ASN A 311 -23.73 -11.56 -22.88
C ASN A 311 -22.41 -10.76 -22.91
N ALA A 312 -21.39 -11.31 -23.57
CA ALA A 312 -20.09 -10.66 -23.74
C ALA A 312 -20.17 -9.36 -24.57
N LYS A 313 -21.18 -9.22 -25.44
CA LYS A 313 -21.36 -8.02 -26.29
C LYS A 313 -21.58 -6.76 -25.46
N VAL A 314 -22.17 -6.87 -24.27
CA VAL A 314 -22.33 -5.75 -23.31
C VAL A 314 -20.97 -5.16 -22.90
N LEU A 315 -19.94 -5.99 -22.79
CA LEU A 315 -18.57 -5.54 -22.51
C LEU A 315 -17.89 -5.01 -23.78
N GLN A 316 -18.10 -5.68 -24.93
CA GLN A 316 -17.54 -5.26 -26.22
C GLN A 316 -18.02 -3.88 -26.65
N GLU A 317 -19.31 -3.56 -26.46
CA GLU A 317 -19.90 -2.24 -26.72
C GLU A 317 -19.22 -1.13 -25.89
N LYS A 318 -18.65 -1.49 -24.73
CA LYS A 318 -17.85 -0.60 -23.88
C LYS A 318 -16.36 -0.60 -24.24
N GLY A 319 -15.94 -1.34 -25.26
CA GLY A 319 -14.54 -1.51 -25.65
C GLY A 319 -13.75 -2.40 -24.69
N ILE A 320 -14.40 -3.40 -24.09
CA ILE A 320 -13.79 -4.37 -23.17
C ILE A 320 -13.87 -5.75 -23.80
N HIS A 321 -12.71 -6.30 -24.12
CA HIS A 321 -12.55 -7.48 -24.98
C HIS A 321 -12.00 -8.71 -24.23
N ILE A 322 -12.07 -8.71 -22.90
CA ILE A 322 -11.45 -9.75 -22.06
C ILE A 322 -12.11 -11.14 -22.22
N TRP A 323 -13.35 -11.19 -22.71
CA TRP A 323 -14.11 -12.41 -22.94
C TRP A 323 -14.19 -12.84 -24.42
N ASP A 324 -13.67 -12.05 -25.36
CA ASP A 324 -13.87 -12.25 -26.81
C ASP A 324 -13.39 -13.63 -27.27
N GLY A 325 -12.22 -14.07 -26.81
CA GLY A 325 -11.68 -15.38 -27.15
C GLY A 325 -12.62 -16.52 -26.72
N ASN A 326 -13.17 -16.44 -25.52
CA ASN A 326 -14.08 -17.45 -24.96
C ASN A 326 -15.53 -17.32 -25.46
N ALA A 327 -15.88 -16.21 -26.09
CA ALA A 327 -17.20 -15.94 -26.62
C ALA A 327 -17.30 -16.14 -28.15
N SER A 328 -16.15 -16.32 -28.81
CA SER A 328 -16.06 -16.50 -30.27
C SER A 328 -16.77 -17.75 -30.76
N ARG A 329 -17.30 -17.69 -32.00
CA ARG A 329 -17.94 -18.83 -32.66
C ARG A 329 -17.05 -20.08 -32.65
N ASP A 330 -15.80 -19.93 -33.09
CA ASP A 330 -14.83 -21.03 -33.18
C ASP A 330 -14.60 -21.71 -31.83
N TYR A 331 -14.48 -20.91 -30.76
CA TYR A 331 -14.27 -21.46 -29.42
C TYR A 331 -15.50 -22.20 -28.91
N LEU A 332 -16.70 -21.60 -29.02
CA LEU A 332 -17.95 -22.23 -28.60
C LEU A 332 -18.20 -23.55 -29.34
N ASP A 333 -17.91 -23.60 -30.65
CA ASP A 333 -17.98 -24.84 -31.44
C ASP A 333 -16.99 -25.89 -30.93
N SER A 334 -15.76 -25.48 -30.64
CA SER A 334 -14.70 -26.37 -30.17
C SER A 334 -15.00 -27.06 -28.84
N ILE A 335 -15.86 -26.45 -28.01
CA ILE A 335 -16.30 -27.00 -26.72
C ILE A 335 -17.70 -27.62 -26.76
N GLY A 336 -18.30 -27.76 -27.95
CA GLY A 336 -19.57 -28.45 -28.16
C GLY A 336 -20.81 -27.62 -27.85
N LEU A 337 -20.72 -26.28 -27.91
CA LEU A 337 -21.83 -25.34 -27.74
C LEU A 337 -22.19 -24.67 -29.07
N ALA A 338 -22.36 -25.47 -30.13
CA ALA A 338 -22.57 -24.98 -31.50
C ALA A 338 -23.90 -24.24 -31.69
N GLU A 339 -24.90 -24.57 -30.88
CA GLU A 339 -26.23 -23.97 -30.85
C GLU A 339 -26.27 -22.61 -30.14
N ARG A 340 -25.23 -22.27 -29.36
CA ARG A 340 -25.15 -21.06 -28.55
C ARG A 340 -24.82 -19.86 -29.43
N GLU A 341 -25.48 -18.72 -29.28
CA GLU A 341 -25.15 -17.51 -30.06
C GLU A 341 -23.70 -17.03 -29.75
N GLU A 342 -22.99 -16.51 -30.74
CA GLU A 342 -21.70 -15.85 -30.49
C GLU A 342 -21.89 -14.69 -29.51
N GLY A 343 -21.06 -14.62 -28.47
CA GLY A 343 -21.23 -13.68 -27.36
C GLY A 343 -21.91 -14.27 -26.11
N ASP A 344 -22.67 -15.35 -26.24
CA ASP A 344 -23.33 -16.02 -25.12
C ASP A 344 -22.33 -16.93 -24.41
N LEU A 345 -22.03 -16.62 -23.15
CA LEU A 345 -21.07 -17.38 -22.33
C LEU A 345 -21.72 -18.47 -21.47
N GLY A 346 -23.05 -18.61 -21.54
CA GLY A 346 -23.84 -19.53 -20.73
C GLY A 346 -23.99 -19.08 -19.28
N PRO A 347 -24.43 -19.98 -18.39
CA PRO A 347 -24.76 -19.66 -17.00
C PRO A 347 -23.51 -19.46 -16.11
N ILE A 348 -22.61 -18.57 -16.51
CA ILE A 348 -21.36 -18.27 -15.81
C ILE A 348 -21.55 -17.29 -14.66
N TYR A 349 -20.58 -17.22 -13.74
CA TYR A 349 -20.39 -16.23 -12.67
C TYR A 349 -21.64 -15.43 -12.26
N GLY A 350 -21.92 -14.30 -12.91
CA GLY A 350 -23.03 -13.40 -12.60
C GLY A 350 -24.40 -14.10 -12.61
N PHE A 351 -24.64 -14.97 -13.59
CA PHE A 351 -25.84 -15.79 -13.62
C PHE A 351 -25.95 -16.66 -12.37
N GLN A 352 -24.87 -17.33 -11.98
CA GLN A 352 -24.87 -18.13 -10.74
C GLN A 352 -25.04 -17.23 -9.50
N TRP A 353 -24.51 -16.00 -9.50
CA TRP A 353 -24.65 -15.08 -8.37
C TRP A 353 -26.09 -14.59 -8.17
N ARG A 354 -26.83 -14.37 -9.26
CA ARG A 354 -28.17 -13.77 -9.21
C ARG A 354 -29.31 -14.77 -9.41
N HIS A 355 -29.02 -15.92 -10.03
CA HIS A 355 -30.00 -16.89 -10.52
C HIS A 355 -29.55 -18.35 -10.28
N PHE A 356 -28.87 -18.63 -9.16
CA PHE A 356 -28.32 -19.95 -8.88
C PHE A 356 -29.39 -21.05 -8.99
N GLY A 357 -29.15 -22.06 -9.83
CA GLY A 357 -30.08 -23.17 -10.06
C GLY A 357 -31.27 -22.88 -10.98
N ALA A 358 -31.37 -21.68 -11.56
CA ALA A 358 -32.32 -21.41 -12.64
C ALA A 358 -31.93 -22.17 -13.91
N ARG A 359 -32.93 -22.60 -14.69
CA ARG A 359 -32.68 -23.24 -15.99
C ARG A 359 -32.23 -22.18 -16.99
N TYR A 360 -30.98 -22.26 -17.44
CA TYR A 360 -30.48 -21.41 -18.51
C TYR A 360 -31.16 -21.72 -19.85
N THR A 361 -31.43 -20.68 -20.62
CA THR A 361 -31.96 -20.74 -21.99
C THR A 361 -30.96 -20.06 -22.93
N ASP A 362 -30.94 -18.73 -22.94
CA ASP A 362 -30.00 -17.91 -23.69
C ASP A 362 -29.64 -16.62 -22.91
N MET A 363 -28.72 -15.83 -23.45
CA MET A 363 -28.26 -14.58 -22.86
C MET A 363 -29.25 -13.40 -22.93
N HIS A 364 -30.38 -13.55 -23.63
CA HIS A 364 -31.39 -12.50 -23.84
C HIS A 364 -32.63 -12.68 -22.95
N ALA A 365 -32.83 -13.87 -22.39
CA ALA A 365 -33.97 -14.18 -21.53
C ALA A 365 -33.97 -13.38 -20.22
N ASP A 366 -35.17 -13.08 -19.72
CA ASP A 366 -35.36 -12.47 -18.40
C ASP A 366 -35.40 -13.54 -17.31
N TYR A 367 -34.34 -13.59 -16.50
CA TYR A 367 -34.20 -14.50 -15.37
C TYR A 367 -34.68 -13.89 -14.04
N THR A 368 -35.33 -12.72 -14.05
CA THR A 368 -35.83 -12.06 -12.84
C THR A 368 -36.73 -12.99 -12.03
N GLY A 369 -36.41 -13.15 -10.74
CA GLY A 369 -37.14 -14.01 -9.84
C GLY A 369 -36.91 -15.52 -10.04
N GLN A 370 -36.06 -15.92 -10.97
CA GLN A 370 -35.68 -17.32 -11.18
C GLN A 370 -34.41 -17.68 -10.41
N GLY A 371 -34.38 -18.91 -9.88
CA GLY A 371 -33.25 -19.42 -9.10
C GLY A 371 -33.12 -18.74 -7.74
N PHE A 372 -31.93 -18.86 -7.14
CA PHE A 372 -31.59 -18.24 -5.86
C PHE A 372 -30.61 -17.07 -6.05
N ASP A 373 -31.02 -15.87 -5.67
CA ASP A 373 -30.18 -14.67 -5.69
C ASP A 373 -29.25 -14.64 -4.48
N GLN A 374 -28.11 -15.32 -4.63
CA GLN A 374 -27.08 -15.42 -3.60
C GLN A 374 -26.53 -14.04 -3.20
N LEU A 375 -26.37 -13.13 -4.17
CA LEU A 375 -25.87 -11.79 -3.89
C LEU A 375 -26.83 -11.05 -2.96
N MET A 376 -28.14 -11.09 -3.22
CA MET A 376 -29.13 -10.45 -2.35
C MET A 376 -29.22 -11.11 -0.96
N ASP A 377 -29.09 -12.44 -0.87
CA ASP A 377 -29.03 -13.15 0.41
C ASP A 377 -27.80 -12.74 1.24
N VAL A 378 -26.61 -12.69 0.61
CA VAL A 378 -25.37 -12.21 1.23
C VAL A 378 -25.56 -10.79 1.77
N ILE A 379 -26.10 -9.88 0.95
CA ILE A 379 -26.36 -8.50 1.37
C ILE A 379 -27.36 -8.46 2.53
N GLY A 380 -28.40 -9.29 2.49
CA GLY A 380 -29.39 -9.42 3.56
C GLY A 380 -28.77 -9.87 4.88
N LYS A 381 -27.91 -10.91 4.85
CA LYS A 381 -27.21 -11.42 6.03
C LYS A 381 -26.24 -10.40 6.61
N ILE A 382 -25.43 -9.75 5.77
CA ILE A 382 -24.49 -8.70 6.23
C ILE A 382 -25.24 -7.58 6.99
N LYS A 383 -26.45 -7.21 6.53
CA LYS A 383 -27.24 -6.15 7.16
C LYS A 383 -27.93 -6.58 8.44
N ASN A 384 -28.46 -7.79 8.47
CA ASN A 384 -29.44 -8.22 9.49
C ASN A 384 -28.90 -9.28 10.45
N ASN A 385 -27.88 -10.04 10.06
CA ASN A 385 -27.25 -11.09 10.84
C ASN A 385 -25.75 -11.19 10.52
N PRO A 386 -24.95 -10.14 10.84
CA PRO A 386 -23.57 -10.05 10.37
C PRO A 386 -22.65 -11.14 10.95
N ASP A 387 -22.98 -11.71 12.11
CA ASP A 387 -22.23 -12.82 12.73
C ASP A 387 -22.58 -14.19 12.11
N ASP A 388 -23.42 -14.22 11.07
CA ASP A 388 -23.72 -15.44 10.33
C ASP A 388 -22.42 -16.00 9.69
N ARG A 389 -22.17 -17.29 9.94
CA ARG A 389 -21.00 -18.00 9.43
C ARG A 389 -21.20 -18.55 8.01
N ARG A 390 -22.36 -18.30 7.39
CA ARG A 390 -22.83 -18.80 6.09
C ARG A 390 -23.10 -17.68 5.09
N ILE A 391 -22.37 -16.57 5.21
CA ILE A 391 -22.37 -15.49 4.22
C ILE A 391 -21.41 -15.91 3.09
N ILE A 392 -21.94 -16.67 2.13
CA ILE A 392 -21.17 -17.33 1.08
C ILE A 392 -21.81 -17.04 -0.28
N LEU A 393 -20.97 -16.84 -1.28
CA LEU A 393 -21.32 -16.72 -2.69
C LEU A 393 -20.56 -17.79 -3.48
N SER A 394 -21.25 -18.58 -4.31
CA SER A 394 -20.64 -19.62 -5.14
C SER A 394 -20.99 -19.45 -6.62
N ALA A 395 -19.99 -19.51 -7.49
CA ALA A 395 -20.17 -19.66 -8.93
C ALA A 395 -20.11 -21.14 -9.36
N TRP A 396 -19.68 -22.05 -8.47
CA TRP A 396 -19.50 -23.46 -8.82
C TRP A 396 -20.81 -24.24 -8.74
N ASN A 397 -21.44 -24.47 -9.89
CA ASN A 397 -22.65 -25.29 -10.03
C ASN A 397 -22.37 -26.51 -10.93
N PRO A 398 -22.17 -27.71 -10.35
CA PRO A 398 -21.86 -28.93 -11.12
C PRO A 398 -22.84 -29.28 -12.24
N SER A 399 -24.13 -28.96 -12.06
CA SER A 399 -25.16 -29.23 -13.06
C SER A 399 -25.02 -28.37 -14.33
N ASP A 400 -24.47 -27.18 -14.17
CA ASP A 400 -24.39 -26.17 -15.24
C ASP A 400 -23.00 -26.10 -15.89
N LEU A 401 -21.97 -26.76 -15.35
CA LEU A 401 -20.59 -26.64 -15.84
C LEU A 401 -20.44 -26.92 -17.34
N LYS A 402 -21.21 -27.88 -17.88
CA LYS A 402 -21.18 -28.23 -19.30
C LYS A 402 -21.88 -27.22 -20.21
N LEU A 403 -22.64 -26.30 -19.63
CA LEU A 403 -23.35 -25.23 -20.34
C LEU A 403 -22.52 -23.94 -20.40
N MET A 404 -21.47 -23.83 -19.58
CA MET A 404 -20.63 -22.64 -19.49
C MET A 404 -19.55 -22.65 -20.56
N ALA A 405 -19.31 -21.50 -21.18
CA ALA A 405 -18.19 -21.34 -22.12
C ALA A 405 -16.84 -21.60 -21.42
N LEU A 406 -16.72 -21.22 -20.15
CA LEU A 406 -15.55 -21.53 -19.32
C LEU A 406 -15.99 -21.80 -17.87
N PRO A 407 -15.55 -22.91 -17.25
CA PRO A 407 -15.79 -23.17 -15.84
C PRO A 407 -15.23 -22.04 -14.93
N PRO A 408 -15.89 -21.73 -13.80
CA PRO A 408 -15.55 -20.56 -13.02
C PRO A 408 -14.23 -20.71 -12.28
N CYS A 409 -13.32 -19.76 -12.47
CA CYS A 409 -11.98 -19.77 -11.87
C CYS A 409 -11.98 -19.26 -10.42
N HIS A 410 -12.73 -18.19 -10.14
CA HIS A 410 -13.05 -17.72 -8.79
C HIS A 410 -14.38 -18.35 -8.34
N MET A 411 -14.27 -19.53 -7.74
CA MET A 411 -15.38 -20.44 -7.50
C MET A 411 -16.28 -20.02 -6.34
N PHE A 412 -15.70 -19.48 -5.26
CA PHE A 412 -16.47 -19.07 -4.09
C PHE A 412 -15.81 -17.92 -3.34
N ALA A 413 -16.65 -17.11 -2.69
CA ALA A 413 -16.27 -16.10 -1.72
C ALA A 413 -17.03 -16.32 -0.41
N GLN A 414 -16.34 -16.19 0.72
CA GLN A 414 -16.94 -16.15 2.04
C GLN A 414 -16.67 -14.79 2.66
N ILE A 415 -17.73 -14.13 3.13
CA ILE A 415 -17.64 -12.85 3.81
C ILE A 415 -17.71 -13.10 5.31
N PHE A 416 -16.83 -12.44 6.05
CA PHE A 416 -16.76 -12.49 7.50
C PHE A 416 -16.83 -11.08 8.09
N TYR A 417 -17.74 -10.87 9.03
CA TYR A 417 -17.85 -9.61 9.76
C TYR A 417 -17.12 -9.69 11.11
N GLN A 418 -16.28 -8.71 11.40
CA GLN A 418 -15.63 -8.57 12.71
C GLN A 418 -15.50 -7.10 13.11
N ALA A 419 -16.61 -6.42 13.42
CA ALA A 419 -16.67 -4.95 13.60
C ALA A 419 -16.05 -4.10 12.45
N ILE A 420 -15.46 -4.76 11.44
CA ILE A 420 -14.80 -4.33 10.20
C ILE A 420 -14.86 -5.58 9.28
N LEU A 421 -15.19 -5.39 8.00
CA LEU A 421 -15.54 -6.47 7.05
C LEU A 421 -14.31 -7.15 6.44
N SER A 422 -14.15 -8.47 6.57
CA SER A 422 -13.09 -9.25 5.90
C SER A 422 -13.70 -10.19 4.86
N MET A 423 -13.04 -10.37 3.71
CA MET A 423 -13.47 -11.29 2.64
C MET A 423 -12.40 -12.35 2.43
N LEU A 424 -12.79 -13.62 2.35
CA LEU A 424 -11.94 -14.73 1.94
C LEU A 424 -12.40 -15.21 0.56
N LEU A 425 -11.47 -15.38 -0.36
CA LEU A 425 -11.75 -15.90 -1.70
C LEU A 425 -10.97 -17.19 -1.97
N GLY A 426 -11.65 -18.22 -2.48
CA GLY A 426 -11.02 -19.42 -3.03
C GLY A 426 -10.94 -19.34 -4.56
N MET A 427 -9.73 -19.40 -5.10
CA MET A 427 -9.48 -19.42 -6.55
C MET A 427 -8.80 -20.71 -6.98
N HIS A 428 -9.27 -21.32 -8.08
CA HIS A 428 -8.64 -22.48 -8.71
C HIS A 428 -7.54 -22.06 -9.71
N MET A 429 -7.56 -20.80 -10.18
CA MET A 429 -6.59 -20.21 -11.11
C MET A 429 -6.41 -18.71 -10.81
N CYS A 430 -5.17 -18.24 -10.64
CA CYS A 430 -4.87 -16.84 -10.29
C CYS A 430 -4.99 -15.92 -11.53
N ILE A 431 -6.09 -15.17 -11.62
CA ILE A 431 -6.19 -13.95 -12.42
C ILE A 431 -6.76 -12.86 -11.50
N ALA A 432 -6.05 -11.74 -11.35
CA ALA A 432 -6.30 -10.70 -10.35
C ALA A 432 -7.60 -9.90 -10.63
N HIS A 433 -8.77 -10.35 -10.16
CA HIS A 433 -10.06 -9.68 -10.49
C HIS A 433 -11.06 -9.52 -9.33
N THR A 434 -10.69 -9.75 -8.07
CA THR A 434 -11.69 -9.98 -7.00
C THR A 434 -11.60 -9.13 -5.75
N SER A 435 -10.63 -8.21 -5.64
CA SER A 435 -10.58 -7.26 -4.51
C SER A 435 -11.72 -6.23 -4.53
N ASP A 436 -12.47 -6.13 -5.65
CA ASP A 436 -13.47 -5.10 -5.90
C ASP A 436 -14.81 -5.28 -5.19
N LEU A 437 -15.17 -6.52 -4.80
CA LEU A 437 -16.35 -6.78 -3.98
C LEU A 437 -16.28 -6.07 -2.61
N CYS A 438 -15.07 -5.81 -2.10
CA CYS A 438 -14.85 -5.10 -0.83
C CYS A 438 -15.16 -3.60 -0.90
N ARG A 439 -15.31 -3.01 -2.10
CA ARG A 439 -15.67 -1.60 -2.29
C ARG A 439 -17.18 -1.36 -2.44
N ILE A 440 -18.02 -2.41 -2.35
CA ILE A 440 -19.46 -2.23 -2.17
C ILE A 440 -19.65 -1.57 -0.80
N LYS A 441 -19.67 -0.23 -0.81
CA LYS A 441 -19.92 0.59 0.37
C LYS A 441 -21.39 0.36 0.74
N PHE A 442 -21.63 -0.66 1.57
CA PHE A 442 -22.94 -0.87 2.16
C PHE A 442 -23.35 0.43 2.85
N LYS A 443 -24.61 0.84 2.69
CA LYS A 443 -25.21 1.99 3.39
C LYS A 443 -25.07 1.95 4.94
N ASN A 444 -24.45 0.90 5.50
CA ASN A 444 -24.33 0.61 6.93
C ASN A 444 -22.95 0.93 7.54
N ASN A 445 -22.15 1.84 6.99
CA ASN A 445 -20.83 2.23 7.56
C ASN A 445 -19.86 1.04 7.75
N LEU A 446 -19.93 0.02 6.89
CA LEU A 446 -18.99 -1.09 6.92
C LEU A 446 -17.69 -0.68 6.23
N ASN A 447 -16.57 -0.77 6.95
CA ASN A 447 -15.25 -0.51 6.40
C ASN A 447 -14.58 -1.83 5.99
N PRO A 448 -13.92 -1.89 4.83
CA PRO A 448 -13.16 -3.07 4.43
C PRO A 448 -11.93 -3.25 5.33
N SER A 449 -11.64 -4.52 5.67
CA SER A 449 -10.54 -4.94 6.53
C SER A 449 -9.48 -5.70 5.75
N GLN A 450 -9.85 -6.83 5.16
CA GLN A 450 -8.91 -7.76 4.57
C GLN A 450 -9.53 -8.43 3.35
N PHE A 451 -8.71 -8.65 2.33
CA PHE A 451 -8.98 -9.55 1.21
C PHE A 451 -8.02 -10.73 1.26
#